data_AF-D5E5E2-F1
#
_entry.id   AF-D5E5E2-F1
#
_cell.length_a   1.000
_cell.length_b   1.000
_cell.length_c   1.000
_cell.angle_alpha   90.00
_cell.angle_beta   90.00
_cell.angle_gamma   90.00
#
_symmetry.space_group_name_H-M   'P 1'
#
loop_
_entity.id
_entity.type
_entity.pdbx_description
1 polymer ?
#
loop_
_entity_poly.entity_id
_entity_poly.type
_entity_poly.pdbx_seq_one_letter_code
_entity_poly.pdbx_strand_id
1 'polypeptide(L)'
;MDKKYYCEKMPLGKKVCRLILPGTEQMLNAYPNKKTLVSLRHLDINYGAGVKAFAAIKDLNLNIYEGEVLGLVGESGSGKSTTGRAIIGLTPHSFGYIKIKDTVIPKNISKGLKTTKKYKNMISFMINNVQMIFQDPTNSLNPYKNVEWVVSEGLLNSKNADYLFHINFDQQVLSNVYNQVLKLEPERPIYDDLLSIYREVEKGIEESFKIVFEDLFDKISKRYVANRDLYENVMKYITSAKEEKLVVKNASYKDCKKMLIINMLKQVGLDETVLGRFPLEFSGGQQQRLGICRSIILKPKLLIADEPISALDVSIQAQVINIFKELKEKFHLTILFIAHDLRMVEYISDRIAVINKGTLLEVGTSQEIVKNALHPYTKSLLDAVPSIESKKGSLLGYQYNPAIHDYDETKQPKWQKINKDHFVLASDEELESFKLIERIR
;
A
#
# COMPACT_ATOMS: atom_id res chain seq x y z
N MET A 1 -7.88 35.74 4.89
CA MET A 1 -6.99 34.80 4.17
C MET A 1 -7.37 34.81 2.71
N ASP A 2 -6.41 34.99 1.79
CA ASP A 2 -6.69 34.93 0.36
C ASP A 2 -7.17 33.54 -0.03
N LYS A 3 -8.32 33.47 -0.71
CA LYS A 3 -8.90 32.21 -1.20
C LYS A 3 -7.99 31.66 -2.31
N LYS A 4 -7.45 30.46 -2.11
CA LYS A 4 -6.65 29.74 -3.11
C LYS A 4 -7.53 28.79 -3.91
N TYR A 5 -7.30 28.69 -5.21
CA TYR A 5 -8.08 27.84 -6.11
C TYR A 5 -7.19 26.88 -6.90
N TYR A 6 -7.63 25.64 -7.02
CA TYR A 6 -7.11 24.69 -8.00
C TYR A 6 -7.96 24.77 -9.26
N CYS A 7 -7.32 25.01 -10.40
CA CYS A 7 -8.01 25.16 -11.68
C CYS A 7 -7.42 24.22 -12.73
N GLU A 8 -8.29 23.64 -13.54
CA GLU A 8 -7.89 22.84 -14.70
C GLU A 8 -8.77 23.13 -15.92
N LYS A 9 -8.24 22.80 -17.10
CA LYS A 9 -8.97 22.91 -18.36
C LYS A 9 -9.74 21.61 -18.61
N MET A 10 -11.05 21.74 -18.75
CA MET A 10 -11.96 20.67 -19.13
C MET A 10 -12.00 20.52 -20.66
N PRO A 11 -12.59 19.42 -21.19
CA PRO A 11 -12.87 19.30 -22.61
C PRO A 11 -13.58 20.56 -23.15
N LEU A 12 -13.31 20.92 -24.41
CA LEU A 12 -13.79 22.15 -25.06
C LEU A 12 -13.22 23.45 -24.48
N GLY A 13 -12.15 23.38 -23.68
CA GLY A 13 -11.41 24.56 -23.21
C GLY A 13 -12.01 25.28 -22.01
N LYS A 14 -13.15 24.81 -21.47
CA LYS A 14 -13.77 25.38 -20.27
C LYS A 14 -12.83 25.28 -19.07
N LYS A 15 -12.49 26.40 -18.44
CA LYS A 15 -11.71 26.42 -17.19
C LYS A 15 -12.66 26.18 -16.02
N VAL A 16 -12.37 25.18 -15.20
CA VAL A 16 -13.11 24.89 -13.96
C VAL A 16 -12.15 25.07 -12.80
N CYS A 17 -12.59 25.80 -11.76
CA CYS A 17 -11.81 26.10 -10.58
C CYS A 17 -12.54 25.65 -9.33
N ARG A 18 -11.80 25.11 -8.37
CA ARG A 18 -12.27 24.67 -7.06
C ARG A 18 -11.49 25.39 -5.97
N LEU A 19 -12.19 25.84 -4.94
CA LEU A 19 -11.56 26.40 -3.74
C LEU A 19 -10.75 25.31 -3.04
N ILE A 20 -9.50 25.61 -2.70
CA ILE A 20 -8.68 24.74 -1.86
C ILE A 20 -9.09 25.01 -0.41
N LEU A 21 -9.63 24.00 0.26
CA LEU A 21 -10.04 24.13 1.66
C LEU A 21 -8.86 24.57 2.54
N PRO A 22 -9.04 25.55 3.44
CA PRO A 22 -7.99 25.94 4.37
C PRO A 22 -7.47 24.72 5.15
N GLY A 23 -6.16 24.70 5.42
CA GLY A 23 -5.49 23.58 6.10
C GLY A 23 -5.13 22.37 5.21
N THR A 24 -5.63 22.28 3.97
CA THR A 24 -5.31 21.16 3.05
C THR A 24 -3.81 20.98 2.87
N GLU A 25 -3.06 22.06 2.64
CA GLU A 25 -1.59 21.99 2.50
C GLU A 25 -0.88 21.55 3.78
N GLN A 26 -1.40 21.92 4.96
CA GLN A 26 -0.81 21.49 6.23
C GLN A 26 -1.02 20.00 6.45
N MET A 27 -2.22 19.50 6.14
CA MET A 27 -2.57 18.08 6.22
C MET A 27 -1.75 17.24 5.23
N LEU A 28 -1.60 17.72 3.99
CA LEU A 28 -0.80 17.02 2.98
C LEU A 28 0.70 17.01 3.29
N ASN A 29 1.23 18.05 3.94
CA ASN A 29 2.65 18.20 4.25
C ASN A 29 3.00 17.87 5.72
N ALA A 30 2.14 17.14 6.42
CA ALA A 30 2.36 16.76 7.83
C ALA A 30 3.63 15.92 8.06
N TYR A 31 4.14 15.26 7.01
CA TYR A 31 5.32 14.39 7.07
C TYR A 31 6.38 14.82 6.03
N PRO A 32 7.05 15.97 6.21
CA PRO A 32 7.95 16.54 5.19
C PRO A 32 9.18 15.66 4.91
N ASN A 33 9.59 14.84 5.87
CA ASN A 33 10.73 13.93 5.73
C ASN A 33 10.38 12.64 4.99
N LYS A 34 9.10 12.36 4.76
CA LYS A 34 8.65 11.17 4.04
C LYS A 34 8.50 11.47 2.56
N LYS A 35 9.08 10.63 1.71
CA LYS A 35 8.93 10.73 0.26
C LYS A 35 7.54 10.27 -0.18
N THR A 36 6.81 11.11 -0.90
CA THR A 36 5.48 10.76 -1.42
C THR A 36 5.58 9.81 -2.62
N LEU A 37 4.91 8.66 -2.53
CA LEU A 37 4.77 7.72 -3.65
C LEU A 37 3.52 8.01 -4.48
N VAL A 38 2.39 8.31 -3.84
CA VAL A 38 1.12 8.61 -4.51
C VAL A 38 0.59 9.95 -4.01
N SER A 39 0.20 10.82 -4.94
CA SER A 39 -0.48 12.07 -4.66
C SER A 39 -1.84 12.10 -5.36
N LEU A 40 -2.90 12.25 -4.58
CA LEU A 40 -4.25 12.55 -5.05
C LEU A 40 -4.51 14.03 -4.79
N ARG A 41 -4.91 14.79 -5.81
CA ARG A 41 -5.29 16.20 -5.65
C ARG A 41 -6.63 16.46 -6.31
N HIS A 42 -7.53 17.03 -5.52
CA HIS A 42 -8.87 17.43 -5.93
C HIS A 42 -9.64 16.36 -6.71
N LEU A 43 -9.47 15.10 -6.32
CA LEU A 43 -9.97 13.99 -7.12
C LEU A 43 -11.50 13.91 -7.01
N ASP A 44 -12.19 13.96 -8.15
CA ASP A 44 -13.63 13.66 -8.24
C ASP A 44 -13.88 12.43 -9.10
N ILE A 45 -14.71 11.52 -8.59
CA ILE A 45 -15.11 10.33 -9.33
C ILE A 45 -16.63 10.24 -9.33
N ASN A 46 -17.18 10.24 -10.54
CA ASN A 46 -18.61 10.14 -10.79
C ASN A 46 -18.89 8.85 -11.56
N TYR A 47 -19.90 8.08 -11.13
CA TYR A 47 -20.44 6.95 -11.87
C TYR A 47 -21.71 7.38 -12.62
N GLY A 48 -21.93 6.79 -13.79
CA GLY A 48 -23.06 7.14 -14.65
C GLY A 48 -22.88 8.47 -15.39
N ALA A 49 -23.96 8.94 -16.01
CA ALA A 49 -23.98 10.17 -16.79
C ALA A 49 -25.35 10.88 -16.65
N GLY A 50 -25.35 12.19 -16.88
CA GLY A 50 -26.56 13.01 -16.82
C GLY A 50 -27.17 13.08 -15.42
N VAL A 51 -28.50 13.12 -15.36
CA VAL A 51 -29.27 13.29 -14.11
C VAL A 51 -29.10 12.13 -13.12
N LYS A 52 -28.71 10.94 -13.61
CA LYS A 52 -28.45 9.75 -12.78
C LYS A 52 -26.98 9.63 -12.33
N ALA A 53 -26.15 10.64 -12.59
CA ALA A 53 -24.75 10.59 -12.18
C ALA A 53 -24.64 10.60 -10.65
N PHE A 54 -23.82 9.70 -10.11
CA PHE A 54 -23.57 9.56 -8.69
C PHE A 54 -22.11 9.94 -8.38
N ALA A 55 -21.93 10.90 -7.48
CA ALA A 55 -20.60 11.32 -7.02
C ALA A 55 -20.08 10.37 -5.93
N ALA A 56 -19.20 9.45 -6.31
CA ALA A 56 -18.60 8.47 -5.40
C ALA A 56 -17.41 9.03 -4.63
N ILE A 57 -16.65 9.96 -5.21
CA ILE A 57 -15.56 10.69 -4.54
C ILE A 57 -15.71 12.18 -4.83
N LYS A 58 -15.55 13.00 -3.78
CA LYS A 58 -15.73 14.45 -3.79
C LYS A 58 -14.49 15.10 -3.18
N ASP A 59 -13.70 15.75 -4.03
CA ASP A 59 -12.50 16.52 -3.64
C ASP A 59 -11.49 15.76 -2.76
N LEU A 60 -11.17 14.51 -3.12
CA LEU A 60 -10.21 13.74 -2.35
C LEU A 60 -8.78 14.28 -2.56
N ASN A 61 -8.15 14.65 -1.44
CA ASN A 61 -6.77 15.11 -1.35
C ASN A 61 -6.03 14.22 -0.35
N LEU A 62 -5.02 13.48 -0.81
CA LEU A 62 -4.33 12.50 0.02
C LEU A 62 -2.91 12.21 -0.50
N ASN A 63 -1.99 11.94 0.43
CA ASN A 63 -0.64 11.47 0.14
C ASN A 63 -0.43 10.06 0.74
N ILE A 64 0.17 9.18 -0.06
CA ILE A 64 0.70 7.88 0.36
C ILE A 64 2.22 7.94 0.23
N TYR A 65 2.94 7.68 1.31
CA TYR A 65 4.40 7.78 1.39
C TYR A 65 5.08 6.42 1.11
N GLU A 66 6.31 6.45 0.57
CA GLU A 66 7.11 5.26 0.30
C GLU A 66 7.32 4.42 1.57
N GLY A 67 7.04 3.12 1.49
CA GLY A 67 7.25 2.13 2.56
C GLY A 67 6.20 2.14 3.66
N GLU A 68 5.16 2.97 3.56
CA GLU A 68 4.09 3.02 4.56
C GLU A 68 2.90 2.13 4.19
N VAL A 69 2.16 1.73 5.21
CA VAL A 69 0.81 1.19 5.09
C VAL A 69 -0.16 2.30 5.46
N LEU A 70 -0.94 2.77 4.50
CA LEU A 70 -2.04 3.70 4.71
C LEU A 70 -3.36 2.92 4.74
N GLY A 71 -4.01 2.91 5.89
CA GLY A 71 -5.37 2.42 6.05
C GLY A 71 -6.39 3.40 5.50
N LEU A 72 -7.24 2.98 4.56
CA LEU A 72 -8.40 3.76 4.11
C LEU A 72 -9.68 3.10 4.63
N VAL A 73 -10.38 3.76 5.55
CA VAL A 73 -11.43 3.14 6.36
C VAL A 73 -12.75 3.90 6.27
N GLY A 74 -13.85 3.15 6.35
CA GLY A 74 -15.22 3.65 6.28
C GLY A 74 -16.20 2.53 5.95
N GLU A 75 -17.49 2.82 6.02
CA GLU A 75 -18.57 1.88 5.72
C GLU A 75 -18.59 1.44 4.24
N SER A 76 -19.40 0.42 3.94
CA SER A 76 -19.65 0.02 2.56
C SER A 76 -20.22 1.19 1.75
N GLY A 77 -19.74 1.38 0.52
CA GLY A 77 -20.17 2.48 -0.35
C GLY A 77 -19.58 3.87 -0.02
N SER A 78 -18.65 3.98 0.94
CA SER A 78 -18.03 5.28 1.28
C SER A 78 -17.02 5.81 0.25
N GLY A 79 -16.61 4.98 -0.72
CA GLY A 79 -15.68 5.35 -1.81
C GLY A 79 -14.30 4.71 -1.75
N LYS A 80 -14.02 3.83 -0.77
CA LYS A 80 -12.70 3.20 -0.59
C LYS A 80 -12.21 2.42 -1.81
N SER A 81 -12.98 1.43 -2.26
CA SER A 81 -12.67 0.60 -3.42
C SER A 81 -12.62 1.42 -4.72
N THR A 82 -13.48 2.44 -4.84
CA THR A 82 -13.45 3.40 -5.95
C THR A 82 -12.12 4.16 -6.00
N THR A 83 -11.61 4.60 -4.84
CA THR A 83 -10.30 5.26 -4.73
C THR A 83 -9.17 4.33 -5.16
N GLY A 84 -9.14 3.10 -4.64
CA GLY A 84 -8.15 2.09 -5.02
C GLY A 84 -8.16 1.80 -6.53
N ARG A 85 -9.35 1.53 -7.09
CA ARG A 85 -9.53 1.27 -8.53
C ARG A 85 -9.13 2.46 -9.41
N ALA A 86 -9.30 3.70 -8.95
CA ALA A 86 -8.87 4.87 -9.68
C ALA A 86 -7.35 5.03 -9.70
N ILE A 87 -6.67 4.72 -8.61
CA ILE A 87 -5.20 4.74 -8.54
C ILE A 87 -4.58 3.78 -9.55
N ILE A 88 -5.10 2.55 -9.65
CA ILE A 88 -4.65 1.57 -10.65
C ILE A 88 -5.22 1.83 -12.07
N GLY A 89 -6.04 2.88 -12.24
CA GLY A 89 -6.57 3.30 -13.53
C GLY A 89 -7.72 2.46 -14.09
N LEU A 90 -8.33 1.62 -13.25
CA LEU A 90 -9.54 0.85 -13.59
C LEU A 90 -10.81 1.70 -13.52
N THR A 91 -10.82 2.78 -12.73
CA THR A 91 -11.94 3.72 -12.64
C THR A 91 -11.48 5.12 -13.09
N PRO A 92 -12.16 5.76 -14.07
CA PRO A 92 -11.80 7.10 -14.49
C PRO A 92 -12.15 8.15 -13.44
N HIS A 93 -11.40 9.25 -13.43
CA HIS A 93 -11.72 10.43 -12.62
C HIS A 93 -12.07 11.62 -13.52
N SER A 94 -12.95 12.48 -13.01
CA SER A 94 -13.54 13.59 -13.76
C SER A 94 -12.79 14.91 -13.54
N PHE A 95 -12.27 15.13 -12.34
CA PHE A 95 -11.55 16.33 -11.94
C PHE A 95 -10.31 15.98 -11.11
N GLY A 96 -9.33 16.87 -11.11
CA GLY A 96 -8.09 16.68 -10.35
C GLY A 96 -7.11 15.74 -11.04
N TYR A 97 -6.13 15.25 -10.28
CA TYR A 97 -5.14 14.32 -10.78
C TYR A 97 -4.71 13.26 -9.77
N ILE A 98 -4.20 12.16 -10.31
CA ILE A 98 -3.50 11.10 -9.60
C ILE A 98 -2.06 11.09 -10.12
N LYS A 99 -1.09 11.21 -9.23
CA LYS A 99 0.34 11.11 -9.56
C LYS A 99 0.95 9.94 -8.78
N ILE A 100 1.66 9.06 -9.48
CA ILE A 100 2.40 7.93 -8.90
C ILE A 100 3.88 8.12 -9.25
N LYS A 101 4.75 8.25 -8.25
CA LYS A 101 6.13 8.73 -8.39
C LYS A 101 6.13 10.07 -9.15
N ASP A 102 6.73 10.09 -10.33
CA ASP A 102 6.82 11.26 -11.20
C ASP A 102 5.79 11.25 -12.34
N THR A 103 4.96 10.20 -12.41
CA THR A 103 4.02 9.98 -13.52
C THR A 103 2.61 10.42 -13.13
N VAL A 104 2.03 11.35 -13.88
CA VAL A 104 0.60 11.68 -13.78
C VAL A 104 -0.21 10.67 -14.58
N ILE A 105 -1.17 10.03 -13.91
CA ILE A 105 -2.03 9.02 -14.51
C ILE A 105 -3.13 9.72 -15.33
N PRO A 106 -3.39 9.28 -16.57
CA PRO A 106 -4.48 9.83 -17.37
C PRO A 106 -5.83 9.68 -16.67
N LYS A 107 -6.69 10.71 -16.78
CA LYS A 107 -8.07 10.70 -16.27
C LYS A 107 -8.88 9.47 -16.65
N ASN A 108 -8.63 8.96 -17.86
CA ASN A 108 -9.22 7.72 -18.34
C ASN A 108 -8.18 6.99 -19.20
N ILE A 109 -7.55 5.94 -18.65
CA ILE A 109 -6.54 5.15 -19.34
C ILE A 109 -7.14 4.42 -20.55
N SER A 110 -8.38 3.91 -20.45
CA SER A 110 -8.99 3.09 -21.51
C SER A 110 -9.30 3.86 -22.79
N LYS A 111 -9.40 5.19 -22.73
CA LYS A 111 -9.53 6.07 -23.91
C LYS A 111 -8.21 6.33 -24.65
N GLY A 112 -7.08 5.87 -24.14
CA GLY A 112 -5.78 6.03 -24.78
C GLY A 112 -5.64 5.18 -26.05
N LEU A 113 -4.91 5.71 -27.05
CA LEU A 113 -4.65 4.99 -28.29
C LEU A 113 -3.61 3.87 -28.07
N LYS A 114 -4.08 2.61 -28.05
CA LYS A 114 -3.31 1.42 -27.64
C LYS A 114 -2.02 1.17 -28.44
N THR A 115 -1.97 1.63 -29.69
CA THR A 115 -0.81 1.46 -30.57
C THR A 115 0.34 2.40 -30.23
N THR A 116 0.08 3.51 -29.53
CA THR A 116 1.08 4.54 -29.26
C THR A 116 2.12 4.08 -28.24
N LYS A 117 3.37 4.50 -28.43
CA LYS A 117 4.47 4.28 -27.48
C LYS A 117 4.14 4.85 -26.09
N LYS A 118 3.47 6.00 -26.03
CA LYS A 118 3.02 6.62 -24.77
C LYS A 118 2.06 5.72 -23.99
N TYR A 119 1.06 5.14 -24.65
CA TYR A 119 0.14 4.22 -23.99
C TYR A 119 0.86 2.96 -23.51
N LYS A 120 1.68 2.34 -24.36
CA LYS A 120 2.47 1.14 -24.00
C LYS A 120 3.38 1.38 -22.81
N ASN A 121 4.08 2.52 -22.78
CA ASN A 121 4.94 2.91 -21.66
C ASN A 121 4.14 3.13 -20.38
N MET A 122 2.97 3.78 -20.46
CA MET A 122 2.07 3.97 -19.31
C MET A 122 1.60 2.63 -18.74
N ILE A 123 1.14 1.71 -19.59
CA ILE A 123 0.70 0.38 -19.16
C ILE A 123 1.85 -0.42 -18.54
N SER A 124 3.04 -0.40 -19.18
CA SER A 124 4.24 -1.05 -18.61
C SER A 124 4.63 -0.45 -17.26
N PHE A 125 4.57 0.88 -17.11
CA PHE A 125 4.76 1.56 -15.84
C PHE A 125 3.76 1.06 -14.78
N MET A 126 2.47 1.02 -15.11
CA MET A 126 1.44 0.56 -14.17
C MET A 126 1.65 -0.89 -13.74
N ILE A 127 1.85 -1.81 -14.69
CA ILE A 127 2.07 -3.24 -14.41
C ILE A 127 3.27 -3.45 -13.47
N ASN A 128 4.36 -2.71 -13.69
CA ASN A 128 5.59 -2.90 -12.91
C ASN A 128 5.59 -2.17 -11.56
N ASN A 129 4.74 -1.15 -11.35
CA ASN A 129 4.79 -0.33 -10.14
C ASN A 129 3.56 -0.50 -9.24
N VAL A 130 2.41 -0.91 -9.77
CA VAL A 130 1.13 -0.92 -9.05
C VAL A 130 0.44 -2.27 -9.24
N GLN A 131 0.08 -2.90 -8.13
CA GLN A 131 -0.69 -4.15 -8.12
C GLN A 131 -1.87 -4.02 -7.18
N MET A 132 -2.88 -4.86 -7.38
CA MET A 132 -4.11 -4.83 -6.58
C MET A 132 -4.51 -6.25 -6.17
N ILE A 133 -4.93 -6.38 -4.92
CA ILE A 133 -5.67 -7.54 -4.40
C ILE A 133 -7.12 -7.10 -4.31
N PHE A 134 -8.01 -7.86 -4.96
CA PHE A 134 -9.45 -7.62 -4.95
C PHE A 134 -10.09 -8.27 -3.72
N GLN A 135 -11.24 -7.75 -3.32
CA GLN A 135 -12.04 -8.19 -2.16
C GLN A 135 -12.39 -9.68 -2.18
N ASP A 136 -12.58 -10.25 -3.38
CA ASP A 136 -12.89 -11.66 -3.54
C ASP A 136 -11.76 -12.39 -4.29
N PRO A 137 -10.92 -13.17 -3.60
CA PRO A 137 -9.85 -13.92 -4.25
C PRO A 137 -10.40 -14.96 -5.21
N THR A 138 -11.54 -15.59 -4.92
CA THR A 138 -12.11 -16.69 -5.73
C THR A 138 -12.40 -16.22 -7.15
N ASN A 139 -13.03 -15.06 -7.27
CA ASN A 139 -13.41 -14.44 -8.55
C ASN A 139 -12.22 -13.80 -9.27
N SER A 140 -11.11 -13.59 -8.57
CA SER A 140 -9.91 -12.98 -9.15
C SER A 140 -8.93 -13.99 -9.74
N LEU A 141 -8.97 -15.26 -9.31
CA LEU A 141 -8.06 -16.31 -9.76
C LEU A 141 -8.72 -17.13 -10.87
N ASN A 142 -7.96 -17.51 -11.90
CA ASN A 142 -8.49 -18.36 -12.97
C ASN A 142 -8.65 -19.81 -12.48
N PRO A 143 -9.89 -20.35 -12.35
CA PRO A 143 -10.12 -21.68 -11.77
C PRO A 143 -9.64 -22.82 -12.68
N TYR A 144 -9.40 -22.56 -13.97
CA TYR A 144 -8.96 -23.53 -14.96
C TYR A 144 -7.44 -23.53 -15.18
N LYS A 145 -6.69 -22.83 -14.32
CA LYS A 145 -5.23 -22.75 -14.38
C LYS A 145 -4.65 -23.16 -13.04
N ASN A 146 -3.52 -23.87 -13.08
CA ASN A 146 -2.83 -24.28 -11.86
C ASN A 146 -2.15 -23.10 -11.17
N VAL A 147 -1.71 -23.31 -9.92
CA VAL A 147 -1.05 -22.30 -9.09
C VAL A 147 0.18 -21.71 -9.80
N GLU A 148 1.02 -22.53 -10.43
CA GLU A 148 2.20 -22.03 -11.15
C GLU A 148 1.82 -21.00 -12.22
N TRP A 149 0.77 -21.26 -12.99
CA TRP A 149 0.28 -20.34 -14.00
C TRP A 149 -0.34 -19.09 -13.38
N VAL A 150 -1.23 -19.26 -12.39
CA VAL A 150 -1.98 -18.16 -11.76
C VAL A 150 -1.05 -17.17 -11.07
N VAL A 151 -0.08 -17.66 -10.30
CA VAL A 151 0.90 -16.81 -9.62
C VAL A 151 1.80 -16.11 -10.64
N SER A 152 2.11 -16.76 -11.76
CA SER A 152 3.02 -16.20 -12.77
C SER A 152 2.37 -15.43 -13.91
N GLU A 153 1.05 -15.21 -13.85
CA GLU A 153 0.28 -14.51 -14.87
C GLU A 153 0.87 -13.13 -15.20
N GLY A 154 1.23 -12.34 -14.17
CA GLY A 154 1.87 -11.03 -14.34
C GLY A 154 3.23 -11.11 -15.05
N LEU A 155 4.01 -12.16 -14.79
CA LEU A 155 5.33 -12.37 -15.38
C LEU A 155 5.26 -12.69 -16.89
N LEU A 156 4.14 -13.23 -17.37
CA LEU A 156 3.95 -13.48 -18.80
C LEU A 156 3.92 -12.18 -19.61
N ASN A 157 3.44 -11.09 -19.00
CA ASN A 157 3.33 -9.78 -19.63
C ASN A 157 4.64 -8.99 -19.55
N SER A 158 5.36 -9.07 -18.43
CA SER A 158 6.59 -8.31 -18.21
C SER A 158 7.85 -8.99 -18.76
N LYS A 159 7.86 -10.32 -18.88
CA LYS A 159 8.99 -11.16 -19.35
C LYS A 159 10.32 -10.86 -18.64
N ASN A 160 10.28 -10.57 -17.34
CA ASN A 160 11.44 -10.18 -16.52
C ASN A 160 11.64 -11.09 -15.29
N ALA A 161 11.18 -12.34 -15.36
CA ALA A 161 11.23 -13.27 -14.22
C ALA A 161 12.65 -13.62 -13.79
N ASP A 162 13.57 -13.76 -14.75
CA ASP A 162 15.01 -13.96 -14.54
C ASP A 162 15.64 -12.78 -13.77
N TYR A 163 15.36 -11.56 -14.22
CA TYR A 163 15.78 -10.35 -13.53
C TYR A 163 15.24 -10.31 -12.08
N LEU A 164 13.93 -10.52 -11.91
CA LEU A 164 13.30 -10.47 -10.59
C LEU A 164 13.84 -11.55 -9.65
N PHE A 165 14.12 -12.75 -10.18
CA PHE A 165 14.75 -13.84 -9.45
C PHE A 165 16.14 -13.44 -8.95
N HIS A 166 17.02 -12.99 -9.84
CA HIS A 166 18.39 -12.63 -9.48
C HIS A 166 18.44 -11.47 -8.48
N ILE A 167 17.65 -10.42 -8.70
CA ILE A 167 17.57 -9.29 -7.76
C ILE A 167 16.99 -9.74 -6.42
N ASN A 168 15.99 -10.64 -6.41
CA ASN A 168 15.45 -11.14 -5.15
C ASN A 168 16.46 -11.97 -4.36
N PHE A 169 17.23 -12.82 -5.03
CA PHE A 169 18.30 -13.58 -4.40
C PHE A 169 19.30 -12.63 -3.71
N ASP A 170 19.78 -11.62 -4.43
CA ASP A 170 20.82 -10.72 -3.96
C ASP A 170 20.32 -9.83 -2.81
N GLN A 171 19.08 -9.33 -2.91
CA GLN A 171 18.43 -8.59 -1.81
C GLN A 171 18.25 -9.45 -0.56
N GLN A 172 17.92 -10.74 -0.69
CA GLN A 172 17.79 -11.64 0.45
C GLN A 172 19.13 -11.88 1.15
N VAL A 173 20.20 -12.10 0.38
CA VAL A 173 21.56 -12.25 0.92
C VAL A 173 21.99 -10.96 1.65
N LEU A 174 21.82 -9.81 1.01
CA LEU A 174 22.12 -8.50 1.59
C LEU A 174 21.36 -8.28 2.91
N SER A 175 20.04 -8.52 2.92
CA SER A 175 19.19 -8.37 4.10
C SER A 175 19.66 -9.28 5.25
N ASN A 176 19.95 -10.53 4.95
CA ASN A 176 20.35 -11.51 5.95
C ASN A 176 21.72 -11.15 6.56
N VAL A 177 22.71 -10.85 5.72
CA VAL A 177 24.04 -10.41 6.17
C VAL A 177 23.91 -9.13 7.00
N TYR A 178 23.16 -8.14 6.53
CA TYR A 178 22.94 -6.89 7.26
C TYR A 178 22.34 -7.15 8.66
N ASN A 179 21.28 -7.95 8.75
CA ASN A 179 20.61 -8.26 10.02
C ASN A 179 21.50 -9.08 10.97
N GLN A 180 22.31 -10.00 10.46
CA GLN A 180 23.27 -10.73 11.29
C GLN A 180 24.33 -9.77 11.84
N VAL A 181 24.91 -8.90 11.01
CA VAL A 181 25.92 -7.94 11.48
C VAL A 181 25.34 -6.92 12.45
N LEU A 182 24.12 -6.42 12.20
CA LEU A 182 23.46 -5.50 13.14
C LEU A 182 23.21 -6.15 14.51
N LYS A 183 22.95 -7.46 14.57
CA LYS A 183 22.83 -8.20 15.84
C LYS A 183 24.17 -8.36 16.55
N LEU A 184 25.26 -8.54 15.81
CA LEU A 184 26.61 -8.71 16.37
C LEU A 184 27.21 -7.36 16.82
N GLU A 185 27.04 -6.32 16.01
CA GLU A 185 27.54 -4.96 16.25
C GLU A 185 26.45 -3.91 15.95
N PRO A 186 25.53 -3.64 16.88
CA PRO A 186 24.44 -2.68 16.68
C PRO A 186 24.93 -1.25 16.38
N GLU A 187 26.04 -0.85 16.98
CA GLU A 187 26.64 0.50 16.85
C GLU A 187 27.43 0.70 15.55
N ARG A 188 27.67 -0.36 14.77
CA ARG A 188 28.47 -0.33 13.55
C ARG A 188 27.78 -1.09 12.41
N PRO A 189 26.64 -0.60 11.91
CA PRO A 189 25.99 -1.22 10.76
C PRO A 189 26.92 -1.25 9.54
N ILE A 190 26.68 -2.17 8.60
CA ILE A 190 27.46 -2.23 7.34
C ILE A 190 27.14 -1.03 6.43
N TYR A 191 25.89 -0.58 6.50
CA TYR A 191 25.32 0.51 5.72
C TYR A 191 24.41 1.35 6.62
N ASP A 192 24.56 2.67 6.58
CA ASP A 192 23.71 3.57 7.38
C ASP A 192 22.29 3.67 6.80
N ASP A 193 22.16 3.56 5.47
CA ASP A 193 20.87 3.55 4.75
C ASP A 193 20.77 2.31 3.86
N LEU A 194 20.22 1.21 4.41
CA LEU A 194 20.00 -0.03 3.66
C LEU A 194 19.05 0.14 2.46
N LEU A 195 18.09 1.07 2.55
CA LEU A 195 17.13 1.34 1.47
C LEU A 195 17.84 1.93 0.24
N SER A 196 18.83 2.81 0.45
CA SER A 196 19.66 3.32 -0.63
C SER A 196 20.37 2.19 -1.37
N ILE A 197 20.92 1.21 -0.65
CA ILE A 197 21.63 0.06 -1.24
C ILE A 197 20.65 -0.85 -1.99
N TYR A 198 19.44 -1.08 -1.48
CA TYR A 198 18.43 -1.84 -2.23
C TYR A 198 18.06 -1.19 -3.56
N ARG A 199 18.03 0.15 -3.64
CA ARG A 199 17.79 0.87 -4.90
C ARG A 199 18.94 0.73 -5.89
N GLU A 200 20.18 0.69 -5.40
CA GLU A 200 21.36 0.44 -6.24
C GLU A 200 21.35 -1.00 -6.78
N VAL A 201 21.02 -1.97 -5.93
CA VAL A 201 20.84 -3.38 -6.32
C VAL A 201 19.76 -3.54 -7.40
N GLU A 202 18.67 -2.77 -7.35
CA GLU A 202 17.60 -2.79 -8.37
C GLU A 202 17.97 -2.14 -9.71
N LYS A 203 19.21 -1.65 -9.92
CA LYS A 203 19.60 -1.06 -11.21
C LYS A 203 19.91 -2.10 -12.29
N GLY A 204 20.35 -3.29 -11.91
CA GLY A 204 20.72 -4.33 -12.87
C GLY A 204 21.34 -5.57 -12.21
N ILE A 205 21.34 -6.69 -12.93
CA ILE A 205 21.84 -7.97 -12.42
C ILE A 205 23.35 -7.91 -12.13
N GLU A 206 24.13 -7.29 -13.01
CA GLU A 206 25.59 -7.16 -12.85
C GLU A 206 25.94 -6.23 -11.68
N GLU A 207 25.28 -5.07 -11.60
CA GLU A 207 25.46 -4.12 -10.50
C GLU A 207 25.08 -4.74 -9.15
N SER A 208 23.95 -5.45 -9.12
CA SER A 208 23.49 -6.23 -7.96
C SER A 208 24.53 -7.25 -7.50
N PHE A 209 25.11 -8.01 -8.45
CA PHE A 209 26.13 -9.00 -8.15
C PHE A 209 27.38 -8.34 -7.54
N LYS A 210 27.85 -7.24 -8.11
CA LYS A 210 29.01 -6.49 -7.62
C LYS A 210 28.78 -6.00 -6.19
N ILE A 211 27.65 -5.34 -5.94
CA ILE A 211 27.32 -4.79 -4.61
C ILE A 211 27.28 -5.90 -3.55
N VAL A 212 26.66 -7.05 -3.85
CA VAL A 212 26.39 -8.09 -2.86
C VAL A 212 27.53 -9.11 -2.71
N PHE A 213 28.19 -9.49 -3.80
CA PHE A 213 29.20 -10.57 -3.78
C PHE A 213 30.64 -10.10 -3.98
N GLU A 214 30.85 -8.82 -4.22
CA GLU A 214 32.18 -8.19 -4.24
C GLU A 214 32.30 -7.17 -3.10
N ASP A 215 31.51 -6.09 -3.14
CA ASP A 215 31.66 -4.97 -2.18
C ASP A 215 31.25 -5.37 -0.75
N LEU A 216 30.07 -5.97 -0.57
CA LEU A 216 29.63 -6.48 0.73
C LEU A 216 30.55 -7.60 1.22
N PHE A 217 30.99 -8.49 0.33
CA PHE A 217 31.92 -9.58 0.68
C PHE A 217 33.25 -9.04 1.19
N ASP A 218 33.83 -8.05 0.54
CA ASP A 218 35.07 -7.38 0.99
C ASP A 218 34.87 -6.71 2.36
N LYS A 219 33.75 -6.01 2.56
CA LYS A 219 33.41 -5.41 3.86
C LYS A 219 33.33 -6.44 4.99
N ILE A 220 32.65 -7.57 4.78
CA ILE A 220 32.58 -8.64 5.80
C ILE A 220 33.95 -9.30 5.97
N SER A 221 34.69 -9.54 4.89
CA SER A 221 36.03 -10.14 4.94
C SER A 221 36.98 -9.33 5.82
N LYS A 222 36.97 -8.00 5.70
CA LYS A 222 37.74 -7.08 6.55
C LYS A 222 37.37 -7.22 8.03
N ARG A 223 36.08 -7.32 8.35
CA ARG A 223 35.62 -7.53 9.75
C ARG A 223 35.97 -8.92 10.26
N TYR A 224 35.89 -9.95 9.42
CA TYR A 224 36.28 -11.32 9.75
C TYR A 224 37.78 -11.45 10.06
N VAL A 225 38.64 -10.76 9.30
CA VAL A 225 40.08 -10.73 9.60
C VAL A 225 40.35 -10.08 10.97
N ALA A 226 39.57 -9.05 11.34
CA ALA A 226 39.70 -8.39 12.64
C ALA A 226 39.18 -9.23 13.81
N ASN A 227 38.10 -10.01 13.61
CA ASN A 227 37.52 -10.88 14.62
C ASN A 227 36.87 -12.11 13.98
N ARG A 228 37.63 -13.21 13.87
CA ARG A 228 37.21 -14.41 13.14
C ARG A 228 36.00 -15.09 13.78
N ASP A 229 36.06 -15.33 15.09
CA ASP A 229 35.03 -16.09 15.80
C ASP A 229 33.67 -15.39 15.73
N LEU A 230 33.68 -14.05 15.77
CA LEU A 230 32.45 -13.25 15.70
C LEU A 230 31.77 -13.32 14.32
N TYR A 231 32.55 -13.34 13.24
CA TYR A 231 32.05 -13.25 11.86
C TYR A 231 32.06 -14.57 11.08
N GLU A 232 32.50 -15.68 11.69
CA GLU A 232 32.62 -16.98 11.02
C GLU A 232 31.32 -17.41 10.34
N ASN A 233 30.20 -17.33 11.07
CA ASN A 233 28.88 -17.70 10.54
C ASN A 233 28.45 -16.79 9.39
N VAL A 234 28.70 -15.48 9.49
CA VAL A 234 28.36 -14.49 8.45
C VAL A 234 29.18 -14.76 7.19
N MET A 235 30.49 -15.00 7.34
CA MET A 235 31.37 -15.33 6.21
C MET A 235 31.02 -16.66 5.55
N LYS A 236 30.70 -17.69 6.33
CA LYS A 236 30.25 -18.98 5.80
C LYS A 236 28.96 -18.81 4.98
N TYR A 237 28.01 -18.03 5.49
CA TYR A 237 26.76 -17.75 4.79
C TYR A 237 26.98 -17.02 3.45
N ILE A 238 27.70 -15.89 3.44
CA ILE A 238 27.89 -15.10 2.21
C ILE A 238 28.73 -15.85 1.18
N THR A 239 29.67 -16.69 1.61
CA THR A 239 30.48 -17.54 0.71
C THR A 239 29.59 -18.60 0.06
N SER A 240 28.80 -19.32 0.85
CA SER A 240 27.85 -20.32 0.32
C SER A 240 26.82 -19.69 -0.61
N ALA A 241 26.30 -18.50 -0.27
CA ALA A 241 25.39 -17.77 -1.14
C ALA A 241 26.03 -17.33 -2.46
N LYS A 242 27.34 -16.98 -2.45
CA LYS A 242 28.09 -16.65 -3.67
C LYS A 242 28.24 -17.86 -4.58
N GLU A 243 28.54 -19.03 -4.03
CA GLU A 243 28.61 -20.29 -4.78
C GLU A 243 27.26 -20.63 -5.41
N GLU A 244 26.17 -20.55 -4.64
CA GLU A 244 24.81 -20.75 -5.15
C GLU A 244 24.47 -19.74 -6.26
N LYS A 245 24.84 -18.46 -6.08
CA LYS A 245 24.63 -17.42 -7.11
C LYS A 245 25.35 -17.76 -8.41
N LEU A 246 26.58 -18.28 -8.34
CA LEU A 246 27.36 -18.67 -9.52
C LEU A 246 26.73 -19.87 -10.25
N VAL A 247 26.16 -20.82 -9.52
CA VAL A 247 25.41 -21.95 -10.11
C VAL A 247 24.16 -21.45 -10.83
N VAL A 248 23.34 -20.62 -10.18
CA VAL A 248 22.07 -20.16 -10.75
C VAL A 248 22.23 -19.04 -11.79
N LYS A 249 23.41 -18.42 -11.92
CA LYS A 249 23.70 -17.38 -12.93
C LYS A 249 23.43 -17.86 -14.36
N ASN A 250 23.61 -19.15 -14.64
CA ASN A 250 23.40 -19.74 -15.96
C ASN A 250 22.07 -20.49 -16.08
N ALA A 251 21.16 -20.34 -15.11
CA ALA A 251 19.85 -20.99 -15.15
C ALA A 251 19.00 -20.46 -16.30
N SER A 252 18.16 -21.33 -16.87
CA SER A 252 17.25 -20.91 -17.94
C SER A 252 16.19 -19.96 -17.40
N TYR A 253 15.59 -19.13 -18.27
CA TYR A 253 14.45 -18.28 -17.89
C TYR A 253 13.32 -19.08 -17.21
N LYS A 254 13.07 -20.31 -17.69
CA LYS A 254 12.05 -21.21 -17.13
C LYS A 254 12.38 -21.62 -15.70
N ASP A 255 13.65 -21.92 -15.43
CA ASP A 255 14.11 -22.32 -14.09
C ASP A 255 14.09 -21.13 -13.14
N CYS A 256 14.60 -19.97 -13.55
CA CYS A 256 14.53 -18.74 -12.75
C CYS A 256 13.09 -18.38 -12.42
N LYS A 257 12.18 -18.48 -13.40
CA LYS A 257 10.74 -18.25 -13.18
C LYS A 257 10.18 -19.22 -12.14
N LYS A 258 10.47 -20.52 -12.25
CA LYS A 258 9.97 -21.53 -11.31
C LYS A 258 10.51 -21.30 -9.90
N MET A 259 11.81 -21.04 -9.75
CA MET A 259 12.44 -20.73 -8.46
C MET A 259 11.87 -19.46 -7.84
N LEU A 260 11.64 -18.41 -8.63
CA LEU A 260 10.98 -17.19 -8.16
C LEU A 260 9.58 -17.48 -7.61
N ILE A 261 8.77 -18.26 -8.32
CA ILE A 261 7.42 -18.63 -7.87
C ILE A 261 7.49 -19.38 -6.53
N ILE A 262 8.37 -20.37 -6.40
CA ILE A 262 8.56 -21.14 -5.17
C ILE A 262 8.98 -20.20 -4.03
N ASN A 263 9.92 -19.29 -4.27
CA ASN A 263 10.38 -18.34 -3.27
C ASN A 263 9.27 -17.40 -2.79
N MET A 264 8.39 -16.97 -3.70
CA MET A 264 7.24 -16.11 -3.38
C MET A 264 6.12 -16.86 -2.67
N LEU A 265 5.84 -18.11 -3.05
CA LEU A 265 4.87 -18.96 -2.33
C LEU A 265 5.27 -19.17 -0.88
N LYS A 266 6.56 -19.39 -0.61
CA LYS A 266 7.09 -19.48 0.75
C LYS A 266 6.80 -18.23 1.59
N GLN A 267 6.81 -17.03 0.99
CA GLN A 267 6.51 -15.77 1.70
C GLN A 267 5.05 -15.67 2.16
N VAL A 268 4.14 -16.42 1.53
CA VAL A 268 2.72 -16.45 1.90
C VAL A 268 2.35 -17.72 2.66
N GLY A 269 3.35 -18.50 3.10
CA GLY A 269 3.15 -19.75 3.84
C GLY A 269 2.63 -20.92 3.01
N LEU A 270 2.97 -20.97 1.72
CA LEU A 270 2.66 -22.08 0.81
C LEU A 270 3.96 -22.72 0.30
N ASP A 271 4.00 -24.05 0.23
CA ASP A 271 5.16 -24.80 -0.25
C ASP A 271 5.05 -25.17 -1.75
N GLU A 272 6.07 -25.80 -2.31
CA GLU A 272 6.12 -26.11 -3.75
C GLU A 272 5.16 -27.23 -4.19
N THR A 273 4.65 -28.05 -3.27
CA THR A 273 3.71 -29.15 -3.61
C THR A 273 2.40 -28.61 -4.19
N VAL A 274 2.09 -27.33 -3.94
CA VAL A 274 0.88 -26.67 -4.42
C VAL A 274 0.93 -26.26 -5.88
N LEU A 275 2.10 -26.26 -6.53
CA LEU A 275 2.29 -25.72 -7.89
C LEU A 275 1.35 -26.33 -8.93
N GLY A 276 1.14 -27.65 -8.86
CA GLY A 276 0.29 -28.40 -9.77
C GLY A 276 -1.21 -28.32 -9.48
N ARG A 277 -1.59 -27.82 -8.31
CA ARG A 277 -2.98 -27.74 -7.85
C ARG A 277 -3.73 -26.58 -8.49
N PHE A 278 -5.06 -26.64 -8.48
CA PHE A 278 -5.96 -25.62 -9.00
C PHE A 278 -6.56 -24.77 -7.86
N PRO A 279 -6.85 -23.48 -8.08
CA PRO A 279 -7.39 -22.58 -7.05
C PRO A 279 -8.61 -23.14 -6.30
N LEU A 280 -9.51 -23.84 -6.98
CA LEU A 280 -10.72 -24.43 -6.37
C LEU A 280 -10.42 -25.54 -5.34
N GLU A 281 -9.21 -26.07 -5.32
CA GLU A 281 -8.78 -27.10 -4.36
C GLU A 281 -8.30 -26.52 -3.03
N PHE A 282 -8.34 -25.19 -2.86
CA PHE A 282 -7.83 -24.47 -1.68
C PHE A 282 -8.97 -23.85 -0.86
N SER A 283 -8.73 -23.67 0.44
CA SER A 283 -9.64 -22.88 1.29
C SER A 283 -9.61 -21.39 0.90
N GLY A 284 -10.63 -20.62 1.31
CA GLY A 284 -10.69 -19.18 1.03
C GLY A 284 -9.44 -18.41 1.52
N GLY A 285 -8.92 -18.78 2.71
CA GLY A 285 -7.67 -18.22 3.23
C GLY A 285 -6.43 -18.57 2.40
N GLN A 286 -6.36 -19.79 1.88
CA GLN A 286 -5.27 -20.21 0.98
C GLN A 286 -5.38 -19.53 -0.40
N GLN A 287 -6.59 -19.37 -0.93
CA GLN A 287 -6.82 -18.59 -2.15
C GLN A 287 -6.43 -17.13 -1.97
N GLN A 288 -6.70 -16.55 -0.79
CA GLN A 288 -6.25 -15.19 -0.46
C GLN A 288 -4.72 -15.10 -0.47
N ARG A 289 -4.02 -16.08 0.13
CA ARG A 289 -2.55 -16.17 0.10
C ARG A 289 -2.02 -16.28 -1.34
N LEU A 290 -2.67 -17.07 -2.20
CA LEU A 290 -2.35 -17.14 -3.64
C LEU A 290 -2.55 -15.80 -4.35
N GLY A 291 -3.64 -15.08 -4.03
CA GLY A 291 -3.90 -13.74 -4.55
C GLY A 291 -2.82 -12.73 -4.12
N ILE A 292 -2.41 -12.76 -2.85
CA ILE A 292 -1.29 -11.97 -2.33
C ILE A 292 -0.02 -12.30 -3.09
N CYS A 293 0.34 -13.59 -3.21
CA CYS A 293 1.52 -14.05 -3.93
C CYS A 293 1.57 -13.56 -5.38
N ARG A 294 0.46 -13.69 -6.11
CA ARG A 294 0.32 -13.18 -7.49
C ARG A 294 0.55 -11.67 -7.56
N SER A 295 0.06 -10.91 -6.59
CA SER A 295 0.22 -9.45 -6.58
C SER A 295 1.65 -8.99 -6.30
N ILE A 296 2.42 -9.74 -5.50
CA ILE A 296 3.78 -9.34 -5.10
C ILE A 296 4.88 -9.88 -6.01
N ILE A 297 4.60 -10.87 -6.86
CA ILE A 297 5.63 -11.51 -7.68
C ILE A 297 6.38 -10.53 -8.60
N LEU A 298 5.70 -9.48 -9.04
CA LEU A 298 6.27 -8.41 -9.87
C LEU A 298 7.07 -7.37 -9.07
N LYS A 299 7.15 -7.51 -7.74
CA LYS A 299 7.72 -6.53 -6.80
C LYS A 299 7.21 -5.11 -7.04
N PRO A 300 5.88 -4.88 -6.92
CA PRO A 300 5.32 -3.56 -7.10
C PRO A 300 5.86 -2.57 -6.07
N LYS A 301 5.85 -1.28 -6.43
CA LYS A 301 6.14 -0.20 -5.47
C LYS A 301 4.91 0.16 -4.62
N LEU A 302 3.72 -0.03 -5.18
CA LEU A 302 2.42 0.17 -4.52
C LEU A 302 1.56 -1.08 -4.64
N LEU A 303 1.07 -1.58 -3.51
CA LEU A 303 0.03 -2.60 -3.44
C LEU A 303 -1.27 -2.00 -2.91
N ILE A 304 -2.37 -2.19 -3.64
CA ILE A 304 -3.71 -1.81 -3.19
C ILE A 304 -4.39 -3.08 -2.70
N ALA A 305 -4.68 -3.16 -1.41
CA ALA A 305 -5.37 -4.31 -0.82
C ALA A 305 -6.82 -3.90 -0.52
N ASP A 306 -7.75 -4.29 -1.40
CA ASP A 306 -9.17 -3.94 -1.32
C ASP A 306 -9.92 -4.97 -0.48
N GLU A 307 -10.16 -4.67 0.79
CA GLU A 307 -10.81 -5.56 1.76
C GLU A 307 -10.23 -6.99 1.78
N PRO A 308 -8.89 -7.16 1.90
CA PRO A 308 -8.21 -8.43 1.71
C PRO A 308 -8.49 -9.48 2.80
N ILE A 309 -9.33 -9.16 3.79
CA ILE A 309 -9.62 -9.98 4.97
C ILE A 309 -11.12 -10.13 5.25
N SER A 310 -12.00 -9.45 4.50
CA SER A 310 -13.43 -9.33 4.86
C SER A 310 -14.21 -10.64 4.83
N ALA A 311 -13.82 -11.57 3.96
CA ALA A 311 -14.49 -12.87 3.77
C ALA A 311 -13.82 -14.03 4.55
N LEU A 312 -12.96 -13.74 5.52
CA LEU A 312 -12.14 -14.74 6.23
C LEU A 312 -12.49 -14.80 7.72
N ASP A 313 -12.33 -15.99 8.31
CA ASP A 313 -12.43 -16.20 9.76
C ASP A 313 -11.35 -15.41 10.53
N VAL A 314 -11.65 -14.98 11.76
CA VAL A 314 -10.78 -14.12 12.59
C VAL A 314 -9.35 -14.66 12.72
N SER A 315 -9.18 -15.98 12.88
CA SER A 315 -7.85 -16.60 12.97
C SER A 315 -7.06 -16.49 11.67
N ILE A 316 -7.72 -16.62 10.51
CA ILE A 316 -7.13 -16.47 9.19
C ILE A 316 -6.84 -14.99 8.88
N GLN A 317 -7.70 -14.06 9.31
CA GLN A 317 -7.46 -12.62 9.18
C GLN A 317 -6.13 -12.22 9.86
N ALA A 318 -5.90 -12.67 11.09
CA ALA A 318 -4.65 -12.42 11.82
C ALA A 318 -3.42 -12.97 11.09
N GLN A 319 -3.53 -14.17 10.51
CA GLN A 319 -2.44 -14.74 9.71
C GLN A 319 -2.16 -13.91 8.45
N VAL A 320 -3.19 -13.44 7.74
CA VAL A 320 -3.04 -12.59 6.56
C VAL A 320 -2.44 -11.23 6.91
N ILE A 321 -2.83 -10.64 8.03
CA ILE A 321 -2.23 -9.39 8.55
C ILE A 321 -0.72 -9.57 8.79
N ASN A 322 -0.33 -10.67 9.43
CA ASN A 322 1.10 -10.98 9.66
C ASN A 322 1.87 -11.10 8.34
N ILE A 323 1.30 -11.77 7.33
CA ILE A 323 1.91 -11.85 6.00
C ILE A 323 2.15 -10.45 5.43
N PHE A 324 1.15 -9.56 5.45
CA PHE A 324 1.35 -8.20 4.93
C PHE A 324 2.41 -7.42 5.71
N LYS A 325 2.50 -7.60 7.03
CA LYS A 325 3.54 -6.98 7.85
C LYS A 325 4.93 -7.48 7.46
N GLU A 326 5.11 -8.79 7.32
CA GLU A 326 6.36 -9.40 6.86
C GLU A 326 6.73 -8.93 5.44
N LEU A 327 5.74 -8.84 4.53
CA LEU A 327 5.94 -8.37 3.17
C LEU A 327 6.33 -6.88 3.12
N LYS A 328 5.70 -6.05 3.95
CA LYS A 328 6.05 -4.63 4.10
C LYS A 328 7.51 -4.48 4.51
N GLU A 329 7.93 -5.19 5.55
CA GLU A 329 9.30 -5.15 6.07
C GLU A 329 10.31 -5.69 5.06
N LYS A 330 10.02 -6.85 4.47
CA LYS A 330 10.94 -7.55 3.56
C LYS A 330 11.09 -6.89 2.19
N PHE A 331 10.01 -6.33 1.64
CA PHE A 331 10.00 -5.76 0.29
C PHE A 331 9.93 -4.23 0.28
N HIS A 332 9.92 -3.57 1.44
CA HIS A 332 9.69 -2.12 1.57
C HIS A 332 8.46 -1.66 0.80
N LEU A 333 7.42 -2.49 0.87
CA LEU A 333 6.23 -2.35 0.07
C LEU A 333 5.37 -1.22 0.63
N THR A 334 4.91 -0.33 -0.25
CA THR A 334 3.90 0.66 0.11
C THR A 334 2.52 0.05 -0.09
N ILE A 335 1.64 0.12 0.91
CA ILE A 335 0.33 -0.52 0.87
C ILE A 335 -0.77 0.51 1.11
N LEU A 336 -1.74 0.58 0.20
CA LEU A 336 -3.05 1.16 0.49
C LEU A 336 -3.96 0.03 0.97
N PHE A 337 -4.21 -0.02 2.27
CA PHE A 337 -5.02 -1.08 2.89
C PHE A 337 -6.44 -0.57 3.09
N ILE A 338 -7.38 -1.08 2.30
CA ILE A 338 -8.80 -0.70 2.37
C ILE A 338 -9.52 -1.70 3.26
N ALA A 339 -10.23 -1.21 4.27
CA ALA A 339 -11.05 -2.04 5.13
C ALA A 339 -12.26 -1.27 5.68
N HIS A 340 -13.18 -1.97 6.31
CA HIS A 340 -14.30 -1.38 7.05
C HIS A 340 -14.10 -1.43 8.58
N ASP A 341 -13.27 -2.33 9.10
CA ASP A 341 -12.96 -2.44 10.54
C ASP A 341 -11.68 -1.68 10.90
N LEU A 342 -11.80 -0.67 11.77
CA LEU A 342 -10.67 0.15 12.24
C LEU A 342 -9.64 -0.63 13.07
N ARG A 343 -10.05 -1.65 13.85
CA ARG A 343 -9.12 -2.41 14.71
C ARG A 343 -8.13 -3.21 13.89
N MET A 344 -8.61 -3.91 12.87
CA MET A 344 -7.73 -4.71 12.00
C MET A 344 -6.74 -3.81 11.25
N VAL A 345 -7.17 -2.60 10.91
CA VAL A 345 -6.34 -1.59 10.24
C VAL A 345 -5.28 -1.02 11.18
N GLU A 346 -5.57 -0.87 12.47
CA GLU A 346 -4.62 -0.41 13.48
C GLU A 346 -3.37 -1.30 13.54
N TYR A 347 -3.53 -2.62 13.53
CA TYR A 347 -2.43 -3.58 13.68
C TYR A 347 -1.43 -3.57 12.52
N ILE A 348 -1.83 -3.05 11.35
CA ILE A 348 -1.04 -3.14 10.13
C ILE A 348 -0.62 -1.76 9.58
N SER A 349 -1.41 -0.72 9.85
CA SER A 349 -1.24 0.59 9.21
C SER A 349 -0.32 1.49 10.02
N ASP A 350 0.48 2.30 9.32
CA ASP A 350 1.21 3.41 9.95
C ASP A 350 0.30 4.64 10.13
N ARG A 351 -0.61 4.84 9.18
CA ARG A 351 -1.56 5.95 9.14
C ARG A 351 -2.94 5.45 8.76
N ILE A 352 -3.97 6.17 9.23
CA ILE A 352 -5.37 5.93 8.89
C ILE A 352 -5.95 7.19 8.26
N ALA A 353 -6.74 6.99 7.22
CA ALA A 353 -7.55 7.98 6.53
C ALA A 353 -9.01 7.50 6.55
N VAL A 354 -9.89 8.27 7.18
CA VAL A 354 -11.31 7.93 7.33
C VAL A 354 -12.12 8.64 6.25
N ILE A 355 -12.90 7.89 5.48
CA ILE A 355 -13.71 8.38 4.37
C ILE A 355 -15.19 8.02 4.57
N ASN A 356 -16.07 8.98 4.29
CA ASN A 356 -17.51 8.80 4.31
C ASN A 356 -18.18 9.49 3.12
N LYS A 357 -19.10 8.79 2.43
CA LYS A 357 -19.87 9.30 1.27
C LYS A 357 -19.00 10.10 0.28
N GLY A 358 -17.80 9.60 0.02
CA GLY A 358 -16.84 10.17 -0.93
C GLY A 358 -15.99 11.33 -0.40
N THR A 359 -16.08 11.68 0.89
CA THR A 359 -15.37 12.80 1.52
C THR A 359 -14.44 12.28 2.60
N LEU A 360 -13.19 12.75 2.60
CA LEU A 360 -12.22 12.43 3.64
C LEU A 360 -12.52 13.27 4.90
N LEU A 361 -12.62 12.63 6.05
CA LEU A 361 -13.07 13.26 7.30
C LEU A 361 -11.97 13.41 8.34
N GLU A 362 -11.05 12.46 8.42
CA GLU A 362 -10.01 12.45 9.45
C GLU A 362 -8.78 11.68 8.95
N VAL A 363 -7.58 12.20 9.26
CA VAL A 363 -6.31 11.60 8.85
C VAL A 363 -5.30 11.73 9.97
N GLY A 364 -4.65 10.64 10.34
CA GLY A 364 -3.66 10.62 11.41
C GLY A 364 -2.76 9.39 11.40
N THR A 365 -1.85 9.31 12.35
CA THR A 365 -1.20 8.01 12.66
C THR A 365 -2.25 7.04 13.19
N SER A 366 -2.05 5.74 12.97
CA SER A 366 -3.05 4.74 13.37
C SER A 366 -3.36 4.77 14.87
N GLN A 367 -2.32 4.91 15.70
CA GLN A 367 -2.46 4.98 17.15
C GLN A 367 -3.28 6.21 17.58
N GLU A 368 -3.07 7.34 16.92
CA GLU A 368 -3.73 8.60 17.25
C GLU A 368 -5.19 8.59 16.83
N ILE A 369 -5.51 8.07 15.63
CA ILE A 369 -6.89 7.93 15.16
C ILE A 369 -7.68 6.96 16.04
N VAL A 370 -7.10 5.85 16.48
CA VAL A 370 -7.82 4.89 17.33
C VAL A 370 -8.03 5.41 18.75
N LYS A 371 -7.02 6.08 19.34
CA LYS A 371 -7.08 6.54 20.73
C LYS A 371 -7.83 7.86 20.91
N ASN A 372 -7.62 8.80 19.99
CA ASN A 372 -8.05 10.20 20.12
C ASN A 372 -8.94 10.63 18.94
N ALA A 373 -9.72 9.71 18.37
CA ALA A 373 -10.69 10.03 17.31
C ALA A 373 -11.57 11.22 17.72
N LEU A 374 -11.68 12.25 16.89
CA LEU A 374 -12.53 13.40 17.15
C LEU A 374 -13.81 13.36 16.32
N HIS A 375 -13.71 13.02 15.03
CA HIS A 375 -14.87 13.10 14.14
C HIS A 375 -15.96 12.12 14.60
N PRO A 376 -17.25 12.54 14.73
CA PRO A 376 -18.33 11.67 15.21
C PRO A 376 -18.49 10.37 14.41
N TYR A 377 -18.24 10.43 13.10
CA TYR A 377 -18.19 9.24 12.24
C TYR A 377 -17.07 8.26 12.59
N THR A 378 -15.86 8.77 12.86
CA THR A 378 -14.74 7.90 13.26
C THR A 378 -15.04 7.24 14.60
N LYS A 379 -15.63 8.00 15.54
CA LYS A 379 -16.14 7.46 16.81
C LYS A 379 -17.21 6.38 16.59
N SER A 380 -18.17 6.58 15.68
CA SER A 380 -19.17 5.54 15.38
C SER A 380 -18.55 4.26 14.83
N LEU A 381 -17.50 4.37 14.00
CA LEU A 381 -16.79 3.20 13.48
C LEU A 381 -16.04 2.44 14.58
N LEU A 382 -15.48 3.14 15.57
CA LEU A 382 -14.83 2.50 16.74
C LEU A 382 -15.86 1.87 17.68
N ASP A 383 -16.99 2.56 17.92
CA ASP A 383 -18.07 2.09 18.80
C ASP A 383 -18.81 0.86 18.22
N ALA A 384 -18.88 0.73 16.89
CA ALA A 384 -19.54 -0.40 16.21
C ALA A 384 -18.80 -1.74 16.38
N VAL A 385 -17.64 -1.71 17.01
CA VAL A 385 -16.68 -2.80 16.98
C VAL A 385 -16.56 -3.41 18.39
N PRO A 386 -17.07 -4.65 18.61
CA PRO A 386 -17.32 -5.19 19.95
C PRO A 386 -16.02 -5.40 20.75
N SER A 387 -15.84 -4.72 21.88
CA SER A 387 -14.66 -4.89 22.76
C SER A 387 -14.98 -5.78 23.96
N ILE A 388 -14.03 -6.66 24.32
CA ILE A 388 -14.13 -7.57 25.48
C ILE A 388 -14.25 -6.77 26.80
N GLU A 389 -13.76 -5.53 26.81
CA GLU A 389 -13.75 -4.64 27.98
C GLU A 389 -15.01 -3.75 28.11
N SER A 390 -15.98 -3.84 27.18
CA SER A 390 -17.16 -2.97 27.20
C SER A 390 -18.17 -3.35 28.31
N LYS A 391 -17.91 -2.85 29.53
CA LYS A 391 -18.97 -2.63 30.53
C LYS A 391 -19.72 -1.34 30.19
N LYS A 392 -20.75 -1.41 29.34
CA LYS A 392 -21.95 -0.53 29.40
C LYS A 392 -22.96 -0.89 28.31
N GLY A 393 -24.22 -1.02 28.75
CA GLY A 393 -25.35 -1.41 27.93
C GLY A 393 -25.74 -0.36 26.89
N SER A 394 -25.51 -0.71 25.63
CA SER A 394 -26.44 -0.50 24.52
C SER A 394 -25.87 -1.28 23.34
N LEU A 395 -26.55 -2.35 22.91
CA LEU A 395 -26.21 -3.08 21.68
C LEU A 395 -26.45 -2.24 20.41
N LEU A 396 -27.03 -1.04 20.56
CA LEU A 396 -27.12 -0.03 19.52
C LEU A 396 -25.95 0.94 19.68
N GLY A 397 -24.91 0.75 18.86
CA GLY A 397 -23.84 1.72 18.69
C GLY A 397 -24.37 3.07 18.17
N TYR A 398 -23.65 4.16 18.43
CA TYR A 398 -24.01 5.48 17.91
C TYR A 398 -24.06 5.47 16.37
N GLN A 399 -25.23 5.72 15.79
CA GLN A 399 -25.39 5.81 14.34
C GLN A 399 -25.13 7.23 13.87
N TYR A 400 -24.05 7.42 13.13
CA TYR A 400 -23.67 8.73 12.59
C TYR A 400 -24.63 9.20 11.49
N ASN A 401 -25.11 10.45 11.61
CA ASN A 401 -25.90 11.11 10.58
C ASN A 401 -25.13 12.32 10.02
N PRO A 402 -24.81 12.37 8.70
CA PRO A 402 -24.15 13.52 8.10
C PRO A 402 -24.89 14.87 8.25
N ALA A 403 -26.20 14.85 8.54
CA ALA A 403 -26.99 16.06 8.73
C ALA A 403 -26.60 16.88 9.98
N ILE A 404 -25.81 16.31 10.90
CA ILE A 404 -25.37 17.00 12.12
C ILE A 404 -24.50 18.24 11.85
N HIS A 405 -23.89 18.32 10.66
CA HIS A 405 -22.90 19.34 10.33
C HIS A 405 -23.53 20.66 9.86
N ASP A 406 -24.71 20.59 9.24
CA ASP A 406 -25.48 21.72 8.71
C ASP A 406 -24.62 22.75 7.93
N TYR A 407 -23.77 22.24 7.03
CA TYR A 407 -22.86 23.09 6.23
C TYR A 407 -23.63 23.97 5.24
N ASP A 408 -23.36 25.28 5.25
CA ASP A 408 -23.93 26.27 4.35
C ASP A 408 -22.86 27.21 3.77
N GLU A 409 -23.25 28.23 2.99
CA GLU A 409 -22.30 29.16 2.35
C GLU A 409 -21.38 29.90 3.35
N THR A 410 -21.83 30.06 4.59
CA THR A 410 -21.13 30.76 5.68
C THR A 410 -20.36 29.80 6.59
N LYS A 411 -20.87 28.57 6.76
CA LYS A 411 -20.34 27.52 7.61
C LYS A 411 -19.79 26.38 6.76
N GLN A 412 -18.57 26.58 6.26
CA GLN A 412 -17.83 25.56 5.50
C GLN A 412 -16.76 24.91 6.37
N PRO A 413 -16.55 23.58 6.25
CA PRO A 413 -15.50 22.92 6.99
C PRO A 413 -14.11 23.28 6.46
N LYS A 414 -13.11 23.15 7.33
CA LYS A 414 -11.69 23.25 6.95
C LYS A 414 -10.90 22.14 7.62
N TRP A 415 -9.69 21.89 7.14
CA TRP A 415 -8.78 20.95 7.79
C TRP A 415 -8.22 21.59 9.05
N GLN A 416 -8.64 21.08 10.20
CA GLN A 416 -8.18 21.49 11.51
C GLN A 416 -7.01 20.60 11.94
N LYS A 417 -5.89 21.22 12.29
CA LYS A 417 -4.74 20.50 12.84
C LYS A 417 -4.93 20.31 14.34
N ILE A 418 -5.00 19.07 14.80
CA ILE A 418 -5.18 18.72 16.21
C ILE A 418 -3.84 18.68 16.92
N ASN A 419 -2.90 17.95 16.34
CA ASN A 419 -1.52 17.86 16.81
C ASN A 419 -0.56 17.75 15.60
N LYS A 420 0.65 17.22 15.78
CA LYS A 420 1.67 17.18 14.73
C LYS A 420 1.18 16.41 13.49
N ASP A 421 0.46 15.33 13.70
CA ASP A 421 0.20 14.28 12.72
C ASP A 421 -1.28 13.93 12.54
N HIS A 422 -2.19 14.55 13.31
CA HIS A 422 -3.64 14.36 13.27
C HIS A 422 -4.40 15.59 12.75
N PHE A 423 -5.25 15.36 11.76
CA PHE A 423 -6.11 16.36 11.13
C PHE A 423 -7.55 15.86 11.03
N VAL A 424 -8.51 16.76 11.30
CA VAL A 424 -9.94 16.49 11.20
C VAL A 424 -10.60 17.56 10.32
N LEU A 425 -11.56 17.15 9.50
CA LEU A 425 -12.39 18.04 8.70
C LEU A 425 -13.56 18.54 9.56
N ALA A 426 -13.53 19.81 9.92
CA ALA A 426 -14.55 20.43 10.76
C ALA A 426 -14.55 21.97 10.59
N SER A 427 -15.70 22.59 10.82
CA SER A 427 -15.77 24.02 11.12
C SER A 427 -15.16 24.32 12.50
N ASP A 428 -14.93 25.61 12.82
CA ASP A 428 -14.38 26.01 14.12
C ASP A 428 -15.31 25.65 15.29
N GLU A 429 -16.63 25.78 15.11
CA GLU A 429 -17.65 25.44 16.12
C GLU A 429 -17.74 23.93 16.36
N GLU A 430 -17.65 23.13 15.31
CA GLU A 430 -17.71 21.67 15.40
C GLU A 430 -16.49 21.11 16.10
N LEU A 431 -15.31 21.68 15.85
CA LEU A 431 -14.09 21.22 16.51
C LEU A 431 -14.21 21.30 18.03
N GLU A 432 -14.75 22.40 18.56
CA GLU A 432 -14.99 22.56 20.00
C GLU A 432 -16.04 21.56 20.50
N SER A 433 -17.09 21.32 19.72
CA SER A 433 -18.11 20.31 20.04
C SER A 433 -17.53 18.88 20.09
N PHE A 434 -16.65 18.53 19.14
CA PHE A 434 -16.03 17.21 19.05
C PHE A 434 -15.10 16.92 20.23
N LYS A 435 -14.34 17.93 20.69
CA LYS A 435 -13.51 17.87 21.90
C LYS A 435 -14.35 17.79 23.17
N LEU A 436 -15.50 18.45 23.22
CA LEU A 436 -16.37 18.42 24.41
C LEU A 436 -16.96 17.03 24.63
N ILE A 437 -17.36 16.35 23.55
CA ILE A 437 -17.86 14.96 23.58
C ILE A 437 -16.78 14.00 24.10
N GLU A 438 -15.50 14.27 23.84
CA GLU A 438 -14.37 13.47 24.34
C GLU A 438 -14.20 13.58 25.86
N ARG A 439 -14.47 14.75 26.47
CA ARG A 439 -14.31 14.95 27.93
C ARG A 439 -15.44 14.35 28.78
N ILE A 440 -16.57 14.02 28.18
CA ILE A 440 -17.79 13.54 28.88
C ILE A 440 -17.88 12.01 28.88
N ARG A 441 -17.14 11.33 27.99
CA ARG A 441 -17.00 9.87 27.94
C ARG A 441 -15.78 9.44 28.74
#